data_AF-A0A7X5N490-F1
#
_entry.id   AF-A0A7X5N490-F1
#
_cell.length_a   1.000
_cell.length_b   1.000
_cell.length_c   1.000
_cell.angle_alpha   90.00
_cell.angle_beta   90.00
_cell.angle_gamma   90.00
#
_symmetry.space_group_name_H-M   'P 1'
#
loop_
_entity.id
_entity.type
_entity.pdbx_description
1 polymer ?
#
loop_
_entity_poly.entity_id
_entity_poly.type
_entity_poly.pdbx_seq_one_letter_code
_entity_poly.pdbx_strand_id
1 'polypeptide(L)'
;MRRAYRLLIVSLACGLLLSACGGAVRRVSEPAASIQQLTVRADGSWSVDLRLQNYSSIPMQFERVALEISAGDQLAGKLDQSVG
;
A
#
# COMPACT_ATOMS: atom_id res chain seq x y z
N MET A 1 22.44 -33.88 -36.40
CA MET A 1 22.26 -32.42 -36.56
C MET A 1 20.83 -31.95 -36.21
N ARG A 2 19.77 -32.45 -36.87
CA ARG A 2 18.37 -32.01 -36.61
C ARG A 2 17.84 -32.25 -35.18
N ARG A 3 18.21 -33.37 -34.54
CA ARG A 3 17.83 -33.66 -33.13
C ARG A 3 18.47 -32.70 -32.12
N ALA A 4 19.75 -32.38 -32.33
CA ALA A 4 20.48 -31.43 -31.48
C ALA A 4 19.86 -30.03 -31.56
N TYR A 5 19.48 -29.59 -32.76
CA TYR A 5 18.83 -28.29 -32.96
C TYR A 5 17.47 -28.19 -32.26
N ARG A 6 16.67 -29.27 -32.26
CA ARG A 6 15.38 -29.32 -31.55
C ARG A 6 15.55 -29.26 -30.03
N LEU A 7 16.52 -29.99 -29.48
CA LEU A 7 16.82 -29.95 -28.06
C LEU A 7 17.28 -28.56 -27.61
N LEU A 8 18.11 -27.91 -28.42
CA LEU A 8 18.63 -26.56 -28.14
C LEU A 8 17.48 -25.53 -28.12
N ILE A 9 16.55 -25.58 -29.07
CA ILE A 9 15.37 -24.71 -29.10
C ILE A 9 14.49 -24.93 -27.86
N VAL A 10 14.23 -26.18 -27.48
CA VAL A 10 13.41 -26.48 -26.29
C VAL A 10 14.09 -25.98 -25.01
N SER A 11 15.40 -26.16 -24.87
CA SER A 11 16.13 -25.64 -23.71
C SER A 11 16.12 -24.11 -23.64
N LEU A 12 16.23 -23.43 -24.79
CA LEU A 12 16.20 -21.97 -24.85
C LEU A 12 14.81 -21.43 -24.50
N ALA A 13 13.76 -22.08 -24.99
CA ALA A 13 12.38 -21.74 -24.66
C ALA A 13 12.08 -21.94 -23.16
N CYS A 14 12.50 -23.06 -22.58
CA CYS A 14 12.40 -23.26 -21.13
C CYS A 14 13.18 -22.21 -20.34
N GLY A 15 14.40 -21.86 -20.77
CA GLY A 15 15.20 -20.83 -20.11
C GLY A 15 14.54 -19.44 -20.11
N LEU A 16 13.91 -19.07 -21.22
CA LEU A 16 13.15 -17.82 -21.34
C LEU A 16 11.89 -17.81 -20.47
N LEU A 17 11.22 -18.95 -20.32
CA LEU A 17 10.04 -19.05 -19.45
C LEU A 17 10.42 -18.97 -17.97
N LEU A 18 11.54 -19.57 -17.58
CA LEU A 18 12.02 -19.57 -16.19
C LEU A 18 12.53 -18.20 -15.73
N SER A 19 13.05 -17.35 -16.64
CA SER A 19 13.51 -16.01 -16.27
C SER A 19 12.38 -15.09 -15.81
N ALA A 20 11.13 -15.36 -16.20
CA ALA A 20 9.95 -14.63 -15.74
C ALA A 20 9.55 -14.98 -14.29
N CYS A 21 10.02 -16.10 -13.74
CA CYS A 21 9.67 -16.54 -12.39
C CYS A 21 10.54 -15.89 -11.29
N GLY A 22 11.63 -15.20 -11.64
CA GLY A 22 12.60 -14.63 -10.71
C GLY A 22 12.59 -13.10 -10.62
N GLY A 23 11.41 -12.50 -10.47
CA GLY A 23 11.26 -11.03 -10.42
C GLY A 23 11.92 -10.36 -9.21
N ALA A 24 12.26 -9.08 -9.36
CA ALA A 24 12.83 -8.28 -8.27
C ALA A 24 11.85 -8.22 -7.08
N VAL A 25 12.34 -8.52 -5.88
CA VAL A 25 11.53 -8.46 -4.65
C VAL A 25 11.07 -7.02 -4.45
N ARG A 26 9.75 -6.82 -4.56
CA ARG A 26 9.12 -5.53 -4.28
C ARG A 26 9.15 -5.29 -2.78
N ARG A 27 10.07 -4.46 -2.31
CA ARG A 27 10.08 -4.04 -0.89
C ARG A 27 9.03 -2.96 -0.71
N VAL A 28 7.92 -3.32 -0.08
CA VAL A 28 6.87 -2.40 0.31
C VAL A 28 7.06 -2.08 1.78
N SER A 29 7.33 -0.81 2.08
CA SER A 29 7.36 -0.31 3.44
C SER A 29 5.94 -0.16 3.97
N GLU A 30 5.74 -0.41 5.27
CA GLU A 30 4.46 -0.17 5.94
C GLU A 30 4.05 1.31 5.76
N PRO A 31 2.80 1.60 5.34
CA PRO A 31 2.30 2.96 5.31
C PRO A 31 2.15 3.53 6.72
N ALA A 32 2.20 4.85 6.84
CA ALA A 32 1.90 5.53 8.10
C ALA A 32 0.79 6.56 7.93
N ALA A 33 0.03 6.75 9.01
CA ALA A 33 -0.92 7.82 9.16
C ALA A 33 -0.54 8.65 10.40
N SER A 34 -0.49 9.97 10.26
CA SER A 34 -0.22 10.88 11.38
C SER A 34 -1.28 11.97 11.44
N ILE A 35 -1.70 12.30 12.66
CA ILE A 35 -2.54 13.48 12.90
C ILE A 35 -1.63 14.70 12.85
N GLN A 36 -1.85 15.58 11.87
CA GLN A 36 -1.13 16.83 11.73
C GLN A 36 -1.74 17.90 12.63
N GLN A 37 -3.06 17.89 12.77
CA GLN A 37 -3.81 18.84 13.57
C GLN A 37 -5.14 18.23 14.02
N LEU A 38 -5.54 18.56 15.25
CA LEU A 38 -6.86 18.30 15.80
C LEU A 38 -7.40 19.60 16.38
N THR A 39 -8.54 20.05 15.88
CA THR A 39 -9.17 21.31 16.30
C THR A 39 -10.60 21.05 16.74
N VAL A 40 -10.95 21.50 17.94
CA VAL A 40 -12.34 21.59 18.40
C VAL A 40 -12.86 22.98 18.09
N ARG A 41 -13.92 23.07 17.28
CA ARG A 41 -14.57 24.33 16.90
C ARG A 41 -15.52 24.81 17.99
N ALA A 42 -15.92 26.08 17.91
CA ALA A 42 -16.80 26.71 18.89
C ALA A 42 -18.21 26.08 18.97
N ASP A 43 -18.66 25.42 17.90
CA ASP A 43 -19.91 24.66 17.85
C ASP A 43 -19.78 23.23 18.42
N GLY A 44 -18.60 22.86 18.92
CA GLY A 44 -18.30 21.53 19.43
C GLY A 44 -17.94 20.51 18.35
N SER A 45 -17.92 20.88 17.07
CA SER A 45 -17.47 19.99 15.98
C SER A 45 -15.94 19.86 15.98
N TRP A 46 -15.45 18.70 15.53
CA TRP A 46 -14.01 18.43 15.49
C TRP A 46 -13.54 18.48 14.04
N SER A 47 -12.31 18.95 13.84
CA SER A 47 -11.58 18.90 12.57
C SER A 47 -10.30 18.13 12.78
N VAL A 48 -10.02 17.17 11.91
CA VAL A 48 -8.78 16.39 11.94
C VAL A 48 -8.10 16.52 10.59
N ASP A 49 -6.85 16.97 10.60
CA ASP A 49 -5.99 16.95 9.43
C ASP A 49 -5.10 15.71 9.52
N LEU A 50 -5.35 14.72 8.66
CA LEU A 50 -4.60 13.47 8.62
C LEU A 50 -3.60 13.48 7.46
N ARG A 51 -2.37 13.03 7.71
CA ARG A 51 -1.35 12.82 6.69
C ARG A 51 -1.11 11.33 6.49
N LEU A 52 -1.45 10.84 5.30
CA LEU A 52 -1.09 9.50 4.85
C LEU A 52 0.28 9.55 4.16
N GLN A 53 1.15 8.60 4.50
CA GLN A 53 2.54 8.57 4.07
C GLN A 53 2.90 7.23 3.44
N ASN A 54 3.34 7.29 2.20
CA ASN A 54 3.96 6.15 1.51
C ASN A 54 5.49 6.26 1.67
N TYR A 55 6.08 5.32 2.40
CA TYR A 55 7.54 5.20 2.56
C TYR A 55 8.16 4.19 1.58
N SER A 56 7.39 3.69 0.61
CA SER A 56 7.87 2.83 -0.47
C SER A 56 8.28 3.67 -1.68
N SER A 57 9.27 3.19 -2.44
CA SER A 57 9.69 3.78 -3.72
C SER A 57 8.71 3.50 -4.87
N ILE A 58 7.56 2.88 -4.58
CA ILE A 58 6.61 2.40 -5.58
C ILE A 58 5.22 2.94 -5.23
N PRO A 59 4.39 3.29 -6.23
CA PRO A 59 3.07 3.87 -5.96
C PRO A 59 2.20 3.01 -5.04
N MET A 60 1.43 3.70 -4.21
CA MET A 60 0.44 3.16 -3.29
C MET A 60 -0.85 3.96 -3.46
N GLN A 61 -1.98 3.26 -3.46
CA GLN A 61 -3.29 3.86 -3.50
C GLN A 61 -3.98 3.63 -2.16
N PHE A 62 -4.38 4.73 -1.50
CA PHE A 62 -5.16 4.68 -0.28
C PHE A 62 -6.64 4.71 -0.67
N GLU A 63 -7.39 3.67 -0.29
CA GLU A 63 -8.81 3.57 -0.66
C GLU A 63 -9.74 4.07 0.44
N ARG A 64 -9.34 3.89 1.71
CA ARG A 64 -10.17 4.16 2.87
C ARG A 64 -9.34 4.55 4.07
N VAL A 65 -9.87 5.44 4.88
CA VAL A 65 -9.34 5.84 6.19
C VAL A 65 -10.41 5.59 7.23
N ALA A 66 -10.03 4.85 8.27
CA ALA A 66 -10.83 4.69 9.47
C ALA A 66 -10.06 5.29 10.66
N LEU A 67 -10.73 6.12 11.46
CA LEU A 67 -10.17 6.76 12.63
C LEU A 67 -11.18 6.64 13.78
N GLU A 68 -10.71 6.17 14.93
CA GLU A 68 -11.45 6.20 16.19
C GLU A 68 -10.73 7.14 17.14
N ILE A 69 -11.49 8.03 17.74
CA ILE A 69 -10.98 9.05 18.67
C ILE A 69 -11.62 8.80 20.02
N SER A 70 -10.78 8.68 21.05
CA SER A 70 -11.22 8.50 22.44
C SER A 70 -10.76 9.66 23.31
N ALA A 71 -11.61 10.06 24.25
CA ALA A 71 -11.28 10.99 25.33
C ALA A 71 -11.26 10.21 26.64
N GLY A 72 -10.06 9.90 27.14
CA GLY A 72 -9.89 8.89 28.19
C GLY A 72 -10.36 7.53 27.70
N ASP A 73 -11.22 6.87 28.47
CA ASP A 73 -11.78 5.56 28.13
C ASP A 73 -13.07 5.63 27.30
N GLN A 74 -13.54 6.83 26.95
CA GLN A 74 -14.78 7.02 26.20
C GLN A 74 -14.50 7.28 24.72
N LEU A 75 -15.18 6.53 23.84
CA LEU A 75 -15.19 6.80 22.40
C LEU A 75 -15.86 8.17 22.15
N ALA A 76 -15.08 9.13 21.67
CA ALA A 76 -15.51 10.48 21.35
C ALA A 76 -16.01 10.61 19.90
N GLY A 77 -15.48 9.80 18.97
CA GLY A 77 -15.93 9.82 17.59
C GLY A 77 -15.29 8.74 16.72
N LYS A 78 -15.96 8.47 15.60
CA LYS A 78 -15.46 7.56 14.55
C LYS A 78 -15.63 8.21 13.18
N LEU A 79 -14.60 8.07 12.36
CA LEU A 79 -14.58 8.43 10.95
C LEU A 79 -14.29 7.17 10.16
N ASP A 80 -15.07 6.92 9.10
CA ASP A 80 -14.77 5.92 8.09
C ASP A 80 -15.09 6.53 6.74
N GLN A 81 -14.06 6.80 5.93
CA GLN A 81 -14.19 7.59 4.72
C GLN A 81 -13.34 7.01 3.59
N SER A 82 -13.90 6.99 2.38
CA SER A 82 -13.15 6.67 1.16
C SER A 82 -12.21 7.82 0.80
N VAL A 83 -11.00 7.49 0.33
CA VAL A 83 -9.95 8.46 -0.03
C VAL A 83 -9.77 8.58 -1.56
N GLY A 84 -10.70 8.00 -2.32
CA GLY A 84 -10.78 8.09 -3.79
C GLY A 84 -11.99 8.86 -4.27
#